data_AF-A0A351NT01-F1
#
_entry.id   AF-A0A351NT01-F1
#
_cell.length_a   1.000
_cell.length_b   1.000
_cell.length_c   1.000
_cell.angle_alpha   90.00
_cell.angle_beta   90.00
_cell.angle_gamma   90.00
#
_symmetry.space_group_name_H-M   'P 1'
#
loop_
_entity.id
_entity.type
_entity.pdbx_description
1 polymer ?
#
loop_
_entity_poly.entity_id
_entity_poly.type
_entity_poly.pdbx_seq_one_letter_code
_entity_poly.pdbx_strand_id
1 'polypeptide(L)'
;NRVGPTPVSSILKLAAAALSGEIKQASGDLNGAIKDYQAAILIEDKNAYIEPPDWPQPIRHYLGDALLEAGRAAEAEIVYRQDLDWHKNNGWALFGLW
;
A
#
# COMPACT_ATOMS: atom_id res chain seq x y z
N ASN A 1 20.77 -0.47 0.87
CA ASN A 1 20.61 0.19 -0.44
C ASN A 1 21.03 -0.72 -1.57
N ARG A 2 20.06 -1.30 -2.30
CA ARG A 2 20.34 -1.87 -3.63
C ARG A 2 20.54 -0.70 -4.59
N VAL A 3 21.58 -0.77 -5.40
CA VAL A 3 21.89 0.24 -6.43
C VAL A 3 21.39 -0.32 -7.76
N GLY A 4 20.36 0.30 -8.34
CA GLY A 4 19.76 -0.08 -9.64
C GLY A 4 18.22 -0.01 -9.62
N PRO A 5 17.57 0.20 -10.79
CA PRO A 5 16.11 0.30 -10.87
C PRO A 5 15.43 -0.99 -10.37
N THR A 6 14.24 -0.86 -9.80
CA THR A 6 13.49 -2.03 -9.34
C THR A 6 13.21 -2.96 -10.54
N PRO A 7 13.48 -4.27 -10.43
CA PRO A 7 13.18 -5.17 -11.53
C PRO A 7 11.68 -5.12 -11.88
N VAL A 8 11.37 -5.02 -13.17
CA VAL A 8 9.97 -5.00 -13.67
C VAL A 8 9.17 -6.19 -13.13
N SER A 9 9.79 -7.36 -12.97
CA SER A 9 9.15 -8.53 -12.38
C SER A 9 8.72 -8.34 -10.92
N SER A 10 9.38 -7.46 -10.17
CA SER A 10 8.97 -7.09 -8.81
C SER A 10 7.78 -6.13 -8.85
N ILE A 11 7.80 -5.15 -9.76
CA ILE A 11 6.66 -4.24 -10.00
C ILE A 11 5.41 -5.02 -10.46
N LEU A 12 5.56 -6.01 -11.33
CA LEU A 12 4.43 -6.87 -11.73
C LEU A 12 3.89 -7.72 -10.59
N LYS A 13 4.74 -8.20 -9.68
CA LYS A 13 4.30 -8.93 -8.47
C LYS A 13 3.57 -8.02 -7.49
N LEU A 14 4.07 -6.80 -7.31
CA LEU A 14 3.40 -5.75 -6.54
C LEU A 14 2.01 -5.49 -7.10
N ALA A 15 1.91 -5.20 -8.40
CA ALA A 15 0.65 -4.92 -9.07
C ALA A 15 -0.35 -6.09 -8.99
N ALA A 16 0.13 -7.33 -9.14
CA ALA A 16 -0.73 -8.52 -9.02
C ALA A 16 -1.29 -8.70 -7.61
N ALA A 17 -0.47 -8.45 -6.57
CA ALA A 17 -0.91 -8.51 -5.19
C ALA A 17 -1.90 -7.38 -4.85
N ALA A 18 -1.62 -6.15 -5.29
CA ALA A 18 -2.52 -5.01 -5.12
C ALA A 18 -3.88 -5.26 -5.79
N LEU A 19 -3.89 -5.69 -7.06
CA LEU A 19 -5.12 -5.98 -7.79
C LEU A 19 -5.94 -7.11 -7.14
N SER A 20 -5.26 -8.15 -6.65
CA SER A 20 -5.91 -9.23 -5.91
C SER A 20 -6.56 -8.73 -4.62
N GLY A 21 -5.91 -7.79 -3.92
CA GLY A 21 -6.45 -7.08 -2.77
C GLY A 21 -7.72 -6.29 -3.10
N GLU A 22 -7.68 -5.49 -4.17
CA GLU A 22 -8.83 -4.69 -4.63
C GLU A 22 -10.02 -5.57 -5.01
N ILE A 23 -9.79 -6.68 -5.72
CA ILE A 23 -10.86 -7.63 -6.09
C ILE A 23 -11.50 -8.25 -4.84
N LYS A 24 -10.70 -8.60 -3.82
CA LYS A 24 -11.20 -9.16 -2.57
C LYS A 24 -11.97 -8.12 -1.76
N GLN A 25 -11.47 -6.90 -1.67
CA GLN A 25 -12.15 -5.79 -0.99
C GLN A 25 -13.51 -5.53 -1.64
N ALA A 26 -13.53 -5.40 -2.97
CA ALA A 26 -14.76 -5.19 -3.73
C ALA A 26 -15.79 -6.34 -3.61
N SER A 27 -15.33 -7.55 -3.29
CA SER A 27 -16.21 -8.70 -3.03
C SER A 27 -16.58 -8.90 -1.55
N GLY A 28 -16.10 -8.02 -0.66
CA GLY A 28 -16.36 -8.07 0.78
C GLY A 28 -15.44 -9.00 1.56
N ASP A 29 -14.46 -9.65 0.92
CA ASP A 29 -13.41 -10.41 1.60
C ASP A 29 -12.32 -9.45 2.14
N LEU A 30 -12.68 -8.68 3.17
CA LEU A 30 -11.80 -7.66 3.74
C LEU A 30 -10.53 -8.28 4.37
N ASN A 31 -10.65 -9.47 4.98
CA ASN A 31 -9.50 -10.17 5.55
C ASN A 31 -8.52 -10.62 4.48
N GLY A 32 -9.02 -11.14 3.36
CA GLY A 32 -8.21 -11.49 2.21
C GLY A 32 -7.57 -10.27 1.55
N ALA A 33 -8.31 -9.15 1.44
CA ALA A 33 -7.80 -7.90 0.90
C ALA A 33 -6.63 -7.34 1.74
N ILE A 34 -6.83 -7.23 3.05
CA ILE A 34 -5.81 -6.77 4.00
C ILE A 34 -4.53 -7.60 3.87
N LYS A 35 -4.66 -8.92 3.78
CA LYS A 35 -3.51 -9.83 3.63
C LYS A 35 -2.74 -9.57 2.33
N ASP A 36 -3.46 -9.35 1.22
CA ASP A 36 -2.85 -9.11 -0.08
C ASP A 36 -2.15 -7.74 -0.14
N TYR A 37 -2.77 -6.69 0.43
CA TYR A 37 -2.14 -5.37 0.52
C TYR A 37 -0.90 -5.39 1.41
N GLN A 38 -0.92 -6.11 2.54
CA GLN A 38 0.27 -6.32 3.35
C GLN A 38 1.39 -7.01 2.56
N ALA A 39 1.06 -8.01 1.74
CA ALA A 39 2.03 -8.69 0.89
C ALA A 39 2.60 -7.75 -0.19
N ALA A 40 1.76 -6.89 -0.78
CA ALA A 40 2.17 -5.88 -1.74
C ALA A 40 3.11 -4.84 -1.10
N ILE A 41 2.82 -4.34 0.11
CA ILE A 41 3.69 -3.41 0.86
C ILE A 41 5.08 -4.03 1.10
N LEU A 42 5.17 -5.33 1.43
CA LEU A 42 6.45 -6.02 1.60
C LEU A 42 7.30 -6.08 0.31
N ILE A 43 6.67 -5.93 -0.86
CA ILE A 43 7.35 -5.81 -2.14
C ILE A 43 7.72 -4.33 -2.38
N GLU A 44 6.79 -3.42 -2.16
CA GLU A 44 6.96 -1.97 -2.32
C GLU A 44 8.11 -1.43 -1.46
N ASP A 45 8.19 -1.83 -0.19
CA ASP A 45 9.23 -1.42 0.76
C ASP A 45 10.66 -1.85 0.31
N LYS A 46 10.78 -2.70 -0.72
CA LYS A 46 12.05 -3.15 -1.32
C LYS A 46 12.39 -2.44 -2.63
N ASN A 47 11.52 -1.56 -3.13
CA ASN A 47 11.77 -0.79 -4.33
C ASN A 47 13.00 0.10 -4.15
N ALA A 48 13.72 0.34 -5.24
CA ALA A 48 14.81 1.30 -5.23
C ALA A 48 14.24 2.71 -5.03
N TYR A 49 14.95 3.54 -4.26
CA TYR A 49 14.62 4.95 -4.18
C TYR A 49 15.00 5.64 -5.49
N ILE A 50 14.00 6.01 -6.29
CA ILE A 50 14.11 6.68 -7.59
C ILE A 50 12.99 7.71 -7.72
N GLU A 51 13.25 8.79 -8.46
CA GLU A 51 12.30 9.88 -8.70
C GLU A 51 12.04 10.03 -10.21
N PRO A 52 10.79 9.85 -10.70
CA PRO A 52 9.60 9.44 -9.94
C PRO A 52 9.69 7.97 -9.47
N PRO A 53 8.95 7.58 -8.42
CA PRO A 53 8.95 6.21 -7.93
C PRO A 53 8.44 5.24 -9.00
N ASP A 54 9.04 4.04 -9.03
CA ASP A 54 8.65 2.95 -9.96
C ASP A 54 7.17 2.54 -9.77
N TRP A 55 6.61 2.80 -8.58
CA TRP A 55 5.20 2.63 -8.25
C TRP A 55 4.66 3.91 -7.59
N PRO A 56 3.78 4.67 -8.25
CA PRO A 56 3.39 6.00 -7.80
C PRO A 56 2.20 6.03 -6.82
N GLN A 57 1.54 4.89 -6.55
CA GLN A 57 0.33 4.81 -5.72
C GLN A 57 0.59 3.98 -4.46
N PRO A 58 0.96 4.60 -3.32
CA PRO A 58 1.33 3.86 -2.12
C PRO A 58 0.26 2.84 -1.71
N ILE A 59 0.65 1.56 -1.60
CA ILE A 59 -0.32 0.50 -1.26
C ILE A 59 -0.87 0.68 0.16
N ARG A 60 -0.17 1.43 1.00
CA ARG A 60 -0.62 1.84 2.33
C ARG A 60 -1.98 2.55 2.30
N HIS A 61 -2.33 3.27 1.23
CA HIS A 61 -3.65 3.91 1.14
C HIS A 61 -4.77 2.87 1.03
N TYR A 62 -4.57 1.85 0.19
CA TYR A 62 -5.51 0.74 0.00
C TYR A 62 -5.64 -0.12 1.27
N LEU A 63 -4.52 -0.39 1.95
CA LEU A 63 -4.56 -1.10 3.22
C LEU A 63 -5.31 -0.30 4.29
N GLY A 64 -5.07 1.01 4.38
CA GLY A 64 -5.78 1.89 5.31
C GLY A 64 -7.28 1.86 5.08
N ASP A 65 -7.71 1.97 3.82
CA ASP A 65 -9.11 1.95 3.42
C ASP A 65 -9.80 0.61 3.76
N ALA A 66 -9.17 -0.52 3.42
CA ALA A 66 -9.70 -1.85 3.78
C ALA A 66 -9.76 -2.08 5.30
N LEU A 67 -8.83 -1.52 6.06
CA LEU A 67 -8.87 -1.56 7.53
C LEU A 67 -10.03 -0.72 8.08
N LEU A 68 -10.32 0.44 7.49
CA LEU A 68 -11.47 1.26 7.85
C LEU A 68 -12.79 0.54 7.55
N GLU A 69 -12.94 -0.04 6.36
CA GLU A 69 -14.11 -0.85 5.99
C GLU A 69 -14.32 -2.04 6.95
N ALA A 70 -13.22 -2.63 7.44
CA ALA A 70 -13.25 -3.72 8.40
C ALA A 70 -13.50 -3.27 9.86
N GLY A 71 -13.69 -1.97 10.11
CA GLY A 71 -13.88 -1.40 11.45
C GLY A 71 -12.61 -1.38 12.32
N ARG A 72 -11.43 -1.49 11.70
CA ARG A 72 -10.10 -1.56 12.36
C ARG A 72 -9.37 -0.22 12.32
N ALA A 73 -10.05 0.85 12.73
CA ALA A 73 -9.58 2.22 12.60
C ALA A 73 -8.21 2.49 13.26
N ALA A 74 -7.94 1.91 14.43
CA ALA A 74 -6.65 2.07 15.12
C ALA A 74 -5.47 1.52 14.30
N GLU A 75 -5.69 0.46 13.51
CA GLU A 75 -4.66 -0.09 12.64
C GLU A 75 -4.52 0.73 11.35
N ALA A 76 -5.63 1.24 10.82
CA ALA A 76 -5.62 2.15 9.67
C ALA A 76 -4.79 3.41 9.96
N GLU A 77 -4.96 4.01 11.14
CA GLU A 77 -4.19 5.18 11.57
C GLU A 77 -2.68 4.90 11.52
N ILE A 78 -2.24 3.75 12.04
CA ILE A 78 -0.82 3.36 12.02
C ILE A 78 -0.31 3.30 10.58
N VAL A 79 -1.09 2.71 9.66
CA VAL A 79 -0.71 2.56 8.25
C VAL A 79 -0.60 3.93 7.55
N TYR A 80 -1.57 4.83 7.75
CA TYR A 80 -1.51 6.18 7.16
C TYR A 80 -0.36 7.01 7.73
N ARG A 81 -0.06 6.90 9.02
CA ARG A 81 1.10 7.58 9.63
C ARG A 81 2.42 7.04 9.08
N GLN A 82 2.52 5.74 8.83
CA GLN A 82 3.70 5.15 8.17
C GLN A 82 3.87 5.67 6.74
N ASP A 83 2.79 5.89 5.98
CA ASP A 83 2.90 6.53 4.66
C ASP A 83 3.47 7.94 4.76
N LEU A 84 2.99 8.73 5.72
CA LEU A 84 3.48 10.09 5.97
C LEU A 84 4.93 10.15 6.47
N ASP A 85 5.50 9.03 6.94
CA ASP A 85 6.91 8.97 7.27
C ASP A 85 7.80 9.08 6.03
N TRP A 86 7.35 8.48 4.92
CA TRP A 86 8.05 8.49 3.64
C TRP A 86 7.58 9.63 2.73
N HIS A 87 6.26 9.82 2.61
CA HIS A 87 5.61 10.79 1.75
C HIS A 87 5.07 11.96 2.57
N LYS A 88 5.97 12.86 2.99
CA LYS A 88 5.60 14.03 3.79
C LYS A 88 4.51 14.85 3.07
N ASN A 89 3.44 15.21 3.79
CA ASN A 89 2.29 15.98 3.30
C ASN A 89 1.46 15.30 2.20
N ASN A 90 1.42 13.97 2.14
CA ASN A 90 0.55 13.24 1.22
C ASN A 90 -0.94 13.47 1.54
N GLY A 91 -1.66 14.17 0.65
CA GLY A 91 -3.06 14.54 0.85
C GLY A 91 -4.00 13.34 0.99
N TRP A 92 -3.71 12.22 0.35
CA TRP A 92 -4.52 11.00 0.44
C TRP A 92 -4.38 10.32 1.80
N ALA A 93 -3.16 10.24 2.33
CA ALA A 93 -2.92 9.72 3.68
C ALA A 93 -3.50 10.64 4.75
N LEU A 94 -3.42 11.96 4.56
CA LEU A 94 -4.06 12.92 5.47
C LEU A 94 -5.59 12.80 5.44
N PHE A 95 -6.18 12.59 4.27
CA PHE A 95 -7.62 12.37 4.13
C PHE A 95 -8.08 11.12 4.90
N GLY A 96 -7.32 10.02 4.83
CA GLY A 96 -7.63 8.79 5.59
C GLY A 96 -7.51 8.90 7.12
N LEU A 97 -6.98 10.00 7.65
CA LEU A 97 -6.88 10.28 9.08
C LEU A 97 -7.99 11.18 9.64
N TRP A 98 -8.82 11.75 8.77
CA TRP A 98 -9.94 12.64 9.13
C TRP A 98 -11.27 11.89 9.11
#